data_AF-A0A7S0FLU6-F1
#
_entry.id   AF-A0A7S0FLU6-F1
#
_cell.length_a   1.000
_cell.length_b   1.000
_cell.length_c   1.000
_cell.angle_alpha   90.00
_cell.angle_beta   90.00
_cell.angle_gamma   90.00
#
_symmetry.space_group_name_H-M   'P 1'
#
loop_
_entity.id
_entity.type
_entity.pdbx_description
1 polymer ?
#
loop_
_entity_poly.entity_id
_entity_poly.type
_entity_poly.pdbx_seq_one_letter_code
_entity_poly.pdbx_strand_id
1 'polypeptide(L)'
;GSLDIELVVGRALDVLKQEDRLFDMIIDDLGAAGVQKPDWIPNPGYEMASRCLEDGGILVSRTRPDDEKSSTIVTYLQAHFQSLLHIRLEDRDTCVHVAR
;
A
#
# COMPACT_ATOMS: atom_id res chain seq x y z
N GLY A 1 -24.76 -11.98 11.23
CA GLY A 1 -23.47 -11.40 11.65
C GLY A 1 -23.25 -10.16 10.83
N SER A 2 -23.06 -9.01 11.48
CA SER A 2 -22.63 -7.78 10.81
C SER A 2 -21.12 -7.85 10.61
N LEU A 3 -20.63 -7.41 9.46
CA LEU A 3 -19.22 -7.11 9.29
C LEU A 3 -18.95 -5.84 10.10
N ASP A 4 -17.95 -5.88 10.99
CA ASP A 4 -17.51 -4.72 11.77
C ASP A 4 -16.66 -3.83 10.84
N ILE A 5 -17.34 -2.95 10.10
CA ILE A 5 -16.74 -2.10 9.06
C ILE A 5 -16.88 -0.64 9.47
N GLU A 6 -15.75 0.05 9.52
CA GLU A 6 -15.68 1.51 9.62
C GLU A 6 -15.40 2.11 8.24
N LEU A 7 -16.18 3.14 7.85
CA LEU A 7 -15.92 3.93 6.65
C LEU A 7 -15.46 5.33 7.03
N VAL A 8 -14.22 5.66 6.67
CA VAL A 8 -13.65 7.00 6.82
C VAL A 8 -13.61 7.68 5.46
N VAL A 9 -14.29 8.83 5.34
CA VAL A 9 -14.27 9.65 4.10
C VAL A 9 -13.26 10.77 4.28
N GLY A 10 -12.12 10.66 3.61
CA GLY A 10 -11.05 11.65 3.68
C GLY A 10 -9.93 11.37 2.68
N ARG A 11 -8.95 12.28 2.62
CA ARG A 11 -7.71 12.02 1.89
C ARG A 11 -6.90 10.99 2.67
N ALA A 12 -6.62 9.83 2.07
CA ALA A 12 -5.96 8.72 2.75
C ALA A 12 -4.68 9.12 3.50
N LEU A 13 -3.84 9.97 2.90
CA LEU A 13 -2.62 10.46 3.56
C LEU A 13 -2.92 11.27 4.84
N ASP A 14 -3.97 12.08 4.85
CA ASP A 14 -4.30 12.92 6.00
C ASP A 14 -4.98 12.11 7.11
N VAL A 15 -5.74 11.07 6.73
CA VAL A 15 -6.27 10.06 7.66
C VAL A 15 -5.11 9.28 8.30
N LEU A 16 -4.17 8.77 7.50
CA LEU A 16 -3.00 8.03 8.02
C LEU A 16 -2.12 8.86 8.95
N LYS A 17 -2.01 10.19 8.74
CA LYS A 17 -1.24 11.07 9.65
C LYS A 17 -1.87 11.23 11.04
N GLN A 18 -3.17 10.99 11.16
CA GLN A 18 -3.93 11.13 12.41
C GLN A 18 -4.24 9.76 13.03
N GLU A 19 -3.84 8.68 12.37
CA GLU A 19 -4.13 7.33 12.81
C GLU A 19 -3.07 6.89 13.82
N ASP A 20 -3.54 6.46 14.99
CA ASP A 20 -2.71 5.95 16.07
C ASP A 20 -2.94 4.45 16.31
N ARG A 21 -3.91 3.84 15.60
CA ARG A 21 -4.16 2.40 15.65
C ARG A 21 -3.09 1.64 14.88
N LEU A 22 -2.83 0.43 15.34
CA LEU A 22 -1.99 -0.53 14.66
C LEU A 22 -2.87 -1.57 13.96
N PHE A 23 -2.40 -2.03 12.79
CA PHE A 23 -3.11 -2.97 11.93
C PHE A 23 -2.23 -4.17 11.60
N ASP A 24 -2.84 -5.36 11.55
CA ASP A 24 -2.18 -6.56 11.04
C ASP A 24 -1.88 -6.46 9.53
N MET A 25 -2.69 -5.68 8.81
CA MET A 25 -2.59 -5.53 7.36
C MET A 25 -3.08 -4.17 6.92
N ILE A 26 -2.32 -3.53 6.04
CA ILE A 26 -2.73 -2.34 5.29
C ILE A 26 -2.71 -2.68 3.81
N ILE A 27 -3.79 -2.37 3.10
CA ILE A 27 -3.91 -2.60 1.66
C ILE A 27 -3.96 -1.26 0.94
N ASP A 28 -2.94 -1.00 0.13
CA ASP A 28 -2.94 0.07 -0.87
C ASP A 28 -3.51 -0.48 -2.19
N ASP A 29 -4.77 -0.13 -2.44
CA ASP A 29 -5.44 -0.29 -3.74
C ASP A 29 -5.70 1.06 -4.45
N LEU A 30 -4.80 2.01 -4.28
CA LEU A 30 -4.84 3.32 -4.93
C LEU A 30 -4.41 3.21 -6.40
N GLY A 31 -5.05 4.03 -7.22
CA GLY A 31 -4.87 4.03 -8.67
C GLY A 31 -5.78 3.02 -9.37
N ALA A 32 -6.09 3.26 -10.63
CA ALA A 32 -6.94 2.42 -11.45
C ALA A 32 -6.54 2.58 -12.92
N ALA A 33 -7.16 1.84 -13.84
CA ALA A 33 -6.90 2.03 -15.28
C ALA A 33 -6.99 3.52 -15.65
N GLY A 34 -5.91 4.09 -16.19
CA GLY A 34 -5.81 5.52 -16.53
C GLY A 34 -5.62 6.48 -15.35
N VAL A 35 -5.50 5.98 -14.12
CA VAL A 35 -5.28 6.78 -12.90
C VAL A 35 -4.00 6.30 -12.21
N GLN A 36 -3.01 7.18 -12.19
CA GLN A 36 -1.71 6.95 -11.54
C GLN A 36 -1.86 6.92 -10.02
N LYS A 37 -0.94 6.23 -9.34
CA LYS A 37 -0.79 6.41 -7.90
C LYS A 37 -0.46 7.87 -7.56
N PRO A 38 -0.98 8.39 -6.44
CA PRO A 38 -0.71 9.77 -6.03
C PRO A 38 0.77 10.06 -5.80
N ASP A 39 1.19 11.33 -5.89
CA ASP A 39 2.59 11.73 -5.75
C ASP A 39 3.21 11.46 -4.38
N TRP A 40 2.38 11.27 -3.36
CA TRP A 40 2.81 10.91 -2.01
C TRP A 40 3.01 9.39 -1.82
N ILE A 41 2.85 8.58 -2.87
CA ILE A 41 3.24 7.17 -2.90
C ILE A 41 4.54 7.03 -3.71
N PRO A 42 5.56 6.30 -3.22
CA PRO A 42 5.60 5.59 -1.96
C PRO A 42 5.80 6.49 -0.74
N ASN A 43 6.40 7.67 -0.86
CA ASN A 43 6.74 8.52 0.29
C ASN A 43 6.01 9.88 0.22
N PRO A 44 5.37 10.38 1.31
CA PRO A 44 5.32 9.87 2.68
C PRO A 44 4.33 8.72 2.99
N GLY A 45 3.53 8.27 2.02
CA GLY A 45 2.39 7.38 2.30
C GLY A 45 2.74 6.04 2.95
N TYR A 46 3.72 5.32 2.40
CA TYR A 46 4.15 4.03 2.95
C TYR A 46 4.95 4.17 4.24
N GLU A 47 5.62 5.32 4.46
CA GLU A 47 6.24 5.61 5.75
C GLU A 47 5.17 5.74 6.85
N MET A 48 4.06 6.40 6.54
CA MET A 48 2.94 6.52 7.50
C MET A 48 2.23 5.18 7.67
N ALA A 49 2.02 4.43 6.59
CA ALA A 49 1.43 3.10 6.66
C ALA A 49 2.26 2.15 7.53
N SER A 50 3.58 2.12 7.37
CA SER A 50 4.44 1.23 8.15
C SER A 50 4.44 1.54 9.65
N ARG A 51 4.26 2.82 10.05
CA ARG A 51 4.07 3.22 11.44
C ARG A 51 2.77 2.72 12.07
N CYS A 52 1.76 2.46 11.24
CA CYS A 52 0.47 1.94 11.66
C CYS A 52 0.41 0.41 11.58
N LEU A 53 1.51 -0.29 11.32
CA LEU A 53 1.52 -1.76 11.33
C LEU A 53 1.88 -2.28 12.72
N GLU A 54 1.16 -3.31 13.15
CA GLU A 54 1.57 -4.13 14.29
C GLU A 54 2.91 -4.84 14.03
N ASP A 55 3.54 -5.36 15.08
CA ASP A 55 4.74 -6.19 14.95
C ASP A 55 4.47 -7.41 14.06
N GLY A 56 5.08 -7.43 12.87
CA GLY A 56 4.87 -8.48 11.87
C GLY A 56 3.66 -8.28 10.96
N GLY A 57 2.97 -7.14 11.08
CA GLY A 57 1.95 -6.70 10.14
C GLY A 57 2.53 -6.49 8.73
N ILE A 58 1.64 -6.49 7.73
CA ILE A 58 2.03 -6.46 6.31
C ILE A 58 1.42 -5.27 5.56
N LEU A 59 2.23 -4.66 4.69
CA LEU A 59 1.75 -3.73 3.68
C LEU A 59 1.56 -4.48 2.35
N VAL A 60 0.34 -4.42 1.82
CA VAL A 60 -0.01 -4.96 0.51
C VAL A 60 -0.18 -3.82 -0.48
N SER A 61 0.62 -3.78 -1.55
CA SER A 61 0.59 -2.71 -2.55
C SER A 61 0.45 -3.30 -3.95
N ARG A 62 -0.56 -2.85 -4.70
CA ARG A 62 -0.69 -3.18 -6.13
C ARG A 62 0.11 -2.21 -7.01
N THR A 63 0.86 -2.71 -7.97
CA THR A 63 1.51 -1.94 -9.05
C THR A 63 1.07 -2.44 -10.42
N ARG A 64 1.26 -1.59 -11.43
CA ARG A 64 0.89 -1.89 -12.83
C ARG A 64 1.96 -1.37 -13.79
N PRO A 65 2.08 -1.95 -15.00
CA PRO A 65 3.12 -1.53 -15.94
C PRO A 65 2.91 -0.11 -16.46
N ASP A 66 1.66 0.35 -16.50
CA ASP A 66 1.27 1.70 -16.93
C ASP A 66 1.40 2.75 -15.82
N ASP A 67 1.80 2.36 -14.61
CA ASP A 67 2.06 3.29 -13.51
C ASP A 67 3.55 3.64 -13.42
N GLU A 68 3.87 4.92 -13.64
CA GLU A 68 5.25 5.42 -13.70
C GLU A 68 5.98 5.25 -12.36
N LYS A 69 5.24 5.13 -11.25
CA LYS A 69 5.80 4.99 -9.90
C LYS A 69 6.08 3.52 -9.52
N SER A 70 5.69 2.56 -10.36
CA SER A 70 5.81 1.12 -10.04
C SER A 70 7.24 0.70 -9.67
N SER A 71 8.25 1.17 -10.40
CA SER A 71 9.65 0.86 -10.09
C SER A 71 10.09 1.48 -8.76
N THR A 72 9.76 2.75 -8.53
CA THR A 72 10.06 3.46 -7.27
C THR A 72 9.38 2.82 -6.06
N ILE A 73 8.15 2.35 -6.22
CA ILE A 73 7.42 1.60 -5.19
C ILE A 73 8.18 0.32 -4.82
N VAL A 74 8.58 -0.48 -5.81
CA VAL A 74 9.33 -1.71 -5.55
C VAL A 74 10.66 -1.41 -4.85
N THR A 75 11.41 -0.42 -5.34
CA THR A 75 12.68 -0.01 -4.70
C THR A 75 12.46 0.43 -3.25
N TYR A 76 11.41 1.20 -2.97
CA TYR A 76 11.08 1.60 -1.60
C TYR A 76 10.77 0.39 -0.72
N LEU A 77 9.90 -0.51 -1.17
CA LEU A 77 9.51 -1.69 -0.39
C LEU A 77 10.73 -2.58 -0.08
N GLN A 78 11.63 -2.77 -1.05
CA GLN A 78 12.87 -3.53 -0.86
C GLN A 78 13.84 -2.88 0.13
N ALA A 79 13.85 -1.54 0.22
CA ALA A 79 14.76 -0.82 1.10
C ALA A 79 14.25 -0.73 2.55
N HIS A 80 12.94 -0.81 2.77
CA HIS A 80 12.32 -0.48 4.05
C HIS A 80 11.61 -1.65 4.75
N PHE A 81 11.37 -2.76 4.07
CA PHE A 81 10.76 -3.96 4.65
C PHE A 81 11.76 -5.12 4.64
N GLN A 82 11.70 -5.99 5.64
CA GLN A 82 12.64 -7.11 5.80
C GLN A 82 12.49 -8.15 4.69
N SER A 83 11.28 -8.29 4.17
CA SER A 83 10.87 -9.29 3.20
C SER A 83 9.83 -8.75 2.23
N LEU A 84 9.91 -9.20 0.98
CA LEU A 84 9.03 -8.78 -0.09
C LEU A 84 8.64 -9.96 -0.96
N LEU A 85 7.33 -10.26 -1.01
CA LEU A 85 6.74 -11.23 -1.91
C LEU A 85 6.11 -10.51 -3.11
N HIS A 86 6.37 -11.04 -4.30
CA HIS A 86 5.79 -10.57 -5.56
C HIS A 86 4.77 -11.59 -6.08
N ILE A 87 3.53 -11.16 -6.24
CA ILE A 87 2.46 -11.96 -6.84
C ILE A 87 2.13 -11.33 -8.18
N ARG A 88 2.50 -11.99 -9.28
CA ARG A 88 2.15 -11.54 -10.63
C ARG A 88 0.79 -12.14 -11.01
N LEU A 89 -0.14 -11.28 -11.43
CA LEU A 89 -1.45 -11.70 -11.92
C LEU A 89 -1.35 -11.88 -13.44
N GLU A 90 -1.51 -13.12 -13.91
CA GLU A 90 -1.22 -13.54 -15.29
C GLU A 90 -1.99 -12.74 -16.35
N ASP A 91 -3.22 -12.30 -16.04
CA ASP A 91 -4.12 -11.72 -17.04
C ASP A 91 -4.05 -10.18 -17.16
N ARG A 92 -3.24 -9.49 -16.34
CA ARG A 92 -3.31 -8.02 -16.24
C ARG A 92 -1.96 -7.31 -16.15
N ASP A 93 -0.85 -8.05 -16.28
CA ASP A 93 0.51 -7.57 -16.00
C ASP A 93 0.65 -6.81 -14.66
N THR A 94 -0.32 -7.01 -13.77
CA THR A 94 -0.45 -6.35 -12.49
C THR A 94 0.35 -7.15 -11.47
N CYS A 95 1.10 -6.48 -10.61
CA CYS A 95 1.82 -7.12 -9.53
C CYS A 95 1.24 -6.67 -8.19
N VAL A 96 1.02 -7.62 -7.29
CA VAL A 96 0.74 -7.36 -5.88
C VAL A 96 2.02 -7.63 -5.10
N HIS A 97 2.42 -6.65 -4.32
CA HIS A 97 3.57 -6.70 -3.43
C HIS A 97 3.08 -6.89 -2.01
N VAL A 98 3.60 -7.90 -1.31
CA VAL A 98 3.35 -8.09 0.13
C VAL A 98 4.67 -7.86 0.85
N ALA A 99 4.74 -6.80 1.64
CA ALA A 99 5.94 -6.35 2.32
C ALA A 99 5.79 -6.49 3.84
N ARG A 100 6.82 -7.01 4.50
CA ARG A 100 6.94 -7.18 5.96
C ARG A 100 8.35 -6.85 6.38
#